data_AF-A0AAD5ZWK1-F1
#
_entry.id   AF-A0AAD5ZWK1-F1
#
_cell.length_a   1.000
_cell.length_b   1.000
_cell.length_c   1.000
_cell.angle_alpha   90.00
_cell.angle_beta   90.00
_cell.angle_gamma   90.00
#
_symmetry.space_group_name_H-M   'P 1'
#
loop_
_entity.id
_entity.type
_entity.pdbx_description
1 polymer ?
#
loop_
_entity_poly.entity_id
_entity_poly.type
_entity_poly.pdbx_seq_one_letter_code
_entity_poly.pdbx_strand_id
1 'polypeptide(L)'
;MWSKLPVDDIGIIQEARSWLAFNGKLYVIFDDEIEIINVTSLLTGNVEITNMNKPVEFSTKGNGLDEHLVESCGDIFYVRILFWENLDNCVFDVTGIEIYKLDFEKENAWVRVESIGDSAFLLDEYGGQSCCAEDALLNKDCVYYMFSSRYLERFCKICLNDQTISSNLLPETSIDYGFHWILPMRRPILKHELLTSSKTIARNPVCKKGYDLIKEHENKKVVLSVPSSHLPIEMVQLISEKLPIKDSVRLQAVCKLWSKQLPNPIKEEVLLMYGPKECSICQFYNPHKGEQFTLNLKLSSFDDAPTHLLSSKDGWVLALKGSDLLCLLNPFTNEFQQLPRLKDYYSYNGIAFSCAPKNSLNCVVFAVAGPYRRSSEFLVWHYGQEKWLEMKFQNNFPFHVADNNPVFFDGEFYCLGRKGNLGVFNPENNTWRVLDKPSPIYSEAAPDIGTEYCYLLECNGELISVFRAANMDYVRVFKLDRSKMAWTVLDDLGNLTLFLDYRSSIAKTSPCKSFSNKLYLPRLRDETNEATFYYCLKSQVHNPDFQSLREPYNCVWLEPQLQ
;
A
#
# COMPACT_ATOMS: atom_id res chain seq x y z
N MET A 1 15.06 -27.61 25.30
CA MET A 1 15.06 -28.92 25.99
C MET A 1 15.02 -29.95 24.88
N TRP A 2 16.00 -30.86 24.79
CA TRP A 2 16.20 -31.66 23.56
C TRP A 2 15.22 -32.84 23.49
N SER A 3 14.43 -32.92 22.43
CA SER A 3 13.60 -34.08 22.05
C SER A 3 14.23 -34.81 20.87
N LYS A 4 14.25 -36.15 20.93
CA LYS A 4 14.49 -36.99 19.75
C LYS A 4 13.14 -37.38 19.17
N LEU A 5 12.83 -36.91 17.97
CA LEU A 5 11.72 -37.44 17.17
C LEU A 5 12.25 -38.52 16.21
N PRO A 6 11.54 -39.65 16.01
CA PRO A 6 11.87 -40.64 15.00
C PRO A 6 11.72 -40.08 13.57
N VAL A 7 12.43 -40.68 12.61
CA VAL A 7 12.39 -40.30 11.19
C VAL A 7 11.02 -40.60 10.54
N ASP A 8 10.13 -41.31 11.23
CA ASP A 8 8.77 -41.58 10.77
C ASP A 8 7.83 -40.35 10.91
N ASP A 9 8.21 -39.32 11.67
CA ASP A 9 7.45 -38.06 11.84
C ASP A 9 7.66 -37.07 10.66
N ILE A 10 7.57 -37.54 9.41
CA ILE A 10 7.58 -36.69 8.20
C ILE A 10 6.37 -35.72 8.16
N GLY A 11 5.39 -35.89 9.06
CA GLY A 11 4.31 -34.94 9.30
C GLY A 11 4.77 -33.52 9.65
N ILE A 12 6.00 -33.34 10.17
CA ILE A 12 6.61 -32.03 10.45
C ILE A 12 6.67 -31.12 9.21
N ILE A 13 6.67 -31.69 7.99
CA ILE A 13 6.69 -30.90 6.74
C ILE A 13 5.28 -30.48 6.29
N GLN A 14 4.20 -31.12 6.76
CA GLN A 14 2.83 -30.81 6.32
C GLN A 14 2.29 -29.47 6.84
N GLU A 15 2.85 -28.94 7.93
CA GLU A 15 2.47 -27.66 8.55
C GLU A 15 3.52 -26.55 8.28
N ALA A 16 4.55 -26.84 7.47
CA ALA A 16 5.60 -25.88 7.13
C ALA A 16 5.14 -24.93 6.02
N ARG A 17 5.20 -23.62 6.28
CA ARG A 17 4.85 -22.56 5.31
C ARG A 17 5.92 -22.39 4.22
N SER A 18 7.19 -22.53 4.60
CA SER A 18 8.33 -22.48 3.68
C SER A 18 9.57 -23.07 4.36
N TRP A 19 10.53 -23.52 3.56
CA TRP A 19 11.79 -24.08 4.05
C TRP A 19 12.97 -23.75 3.14
N LEU A 20 14.16 -23.73 3.71
CA LEU A 20 15.41 -23.42 2.99
C LEU A 20 16.58 -24.23 3.55
N ALA A 21 17.32 -24.91 2.68
CA ALA A 21 18.58 -25.57 3.04
C ALA A 21 19.76 -24.60 2.82
N PHE A 22 20.51 -24.29 3.89
CA PHE A 22 21.65 -23.37 3.84
C PHE A 22 22.78 -23.83 4.77
N ASN A 23 24.02 -23.90 4.27
CA ASN A 23 25.22 -24.27 5.03
C ASN A 23 25.07 -25.51 5.95
N GLY A 24 24.41 -26.56 5.46
CA GLY A 24 24.22 -27.82 6.19
C GLY A 24 23.12 -27.77 7.26
N LYS A 25 22.34 -26.70 7.32
CA LYS A 25 21.14 -26.55 8.14
C LYS A 25 19.90 -26.44 7.25
N LEU A 26 18.76 -26.86 7.77
CA LEU A 26 17.44 -26.67 7.18
C LEU A 26 16.68 -25.69 8.07
N TYR A 27 16.27 -24.57 7.50
CA TYR A 27 15.44 -23.56 8.14
C TYR A 27 14.01 -23.82 7.70
N VAL A 28 13.05 -23.87 8.63
CA VAL A 28 11.64 -24.18 8.38
C VAL A 28 10.76 -23.14 9.07
N ILE A 29 9.84 -22.51 8.33
CA ILE A 29 8.84 -21.59 8.87
C ILE A 29 7.59 -22.38 9.26
N PHE A 30 7.18 -22.26 10.53
CA PHE A 30 5.87 -22.69 11.04
C PHE A 30 4.99 -21.48 11.31
N ASP A 31 3.78 -21.67 11.87
CA ASP A 31 2.87 -20.55 12.19
C ASP A 31 3.48 -19.56 13.21
N ASP A 32 4.05 -20.05 14.32
CA ASP A 32 4.53 -19.20 15.42
C ASP A 32 6.03 -18.90 15.37
N GLU A 33 6.86 -19.78 14.80
CA GLU A 33 8.33 -19.69 14.88
C GLU A 33 9.06 -20.26 13.65
N ILE A 34 10.39 -20.14 13.66
CA ILE A 34 11.28 -20.73 12.65
C ILE A 34 12.13 -21.80 13.35
N GLU A 35 12.07 -23.05 12.90
CA GLU A 35 12.97 -24.10 13.36
C GLU A 35 14.23 -24.19 12.48
N ILE A 36 15.37 -24.43 13.11
CA ILE A 36 16.66 -24.65 12.46
C ILE A 36 17.16 -26.05 12.79
N ILE A 37 17.07 -26.94 11.81
CA ILE A 37 17.43 -28.35 11.92
C ILE A 37 18.86 -28.54 11.38
N ASN A 38 19.77 -29.08 12.19
CA ASN A 38 21.12 -29.42 11.74
C ASN A 38 21.08 -30.70 10.88
N VAL A 39 21.27 -30.57 9.58
CA VAL A 39 21.21 -31.70 8.63
C VAL A 39 22.51 -32.51 8.65
N THR A 40 23.64 -31.90 9.05
CA THR A 40 24.93 -32.59 9.14
C THR A 40 24.97 -33.67 10.23
N SER A 41 24.13 -33.56 11.27
CA SER A 41 24.03 -34.53 12.37
C SER A 41 23.09 -35.70 12.08
N LEU A 42 22.36 -35.70 10.95
CA LEU A 42 21.60 -36.88 10.49
C LEU A 42 22.51 -38.09 10.26
N LEU A 43 23.76 -37.86 9.82
CA LEU A 43 24.77 -38.91 9.67
C LEU A 43 25.23 -39.54 11.01
N THR A 44 24.94 -38.90 12.15
CA THR A 44 25.27 -39.40 13.49
C THR A 44 24.04 -39.83 14.30
N GLY A 45 22.83 -39.78 13.72
CA GLY A 45 21.59 -40.25 14.35
C GLY A 45 21.07 -39.36 15.49
N ASN A 46 21.51 -38.10 15.55
CA ASN A 46 21.00 -37.10 16.48
C ASN A 46 20.53 -35.89 15.67
N VAL A 47 19.25 -35.55 15.71
CA VAL A 47 18.74 -34.32 15.11
C VAL A 47 18.90 -33.19 16.14
N GLU A 48 19.61 -32.12 15.79
CA GLU A 48 19.68 -30.90 16.60
C GLU A 48 18.69 -29.89 16.02
N ILE A 49 17.71 -29.47 16.82
CA ILE A 49 16.72 -28.44 16.46
C ILE A 49 16.97 -27.23 17.35
N THR A 50 17.04 -26.04 16.74
CA THR A 50 17.16 -24.75 17.43
C THR A 50 16.06 -23.82 16.93
N ASN A 51 15.30 -23.22 17.83
CA ASN A 51 14.20 -22.33 17.46
C ASN A 51 14.70 -20.88 17.31
N MET A 52 14.08 -20.14 16.40
CA MET A 52 14.36 -18.76 16.06
C MET A 52 13.05 -17.99 15.93
N ASN A 53 13.00 -16.80 16.53
CA ASN A 53 11.83 -15.94 16.39
C ASN A 53 11.70 -15.44 14.94
N LYS A 54 10.46 -15.37 14.45
CA LYS A 54 10.14 -14.64 13.22
C LYS A 54 10.55 -13.16 13.31
N PRO A 55 10.74 -12.47 12.18
CA PRO A 55 10.91 -11.02 12.19
C PRO A 55 9.73 -10.32 12.88
N VAL A 56 9.99 -9.24 13.62
CA VAL A 56 8.92 -8.41 14.20
C VAL A 56 8.07 -7.83 13.08
N GLU A 57 6.77 -8.03 13.16
CA GLU A 57 5.82 -7.66 12.12
C GLU A 57 5.69 -6.14 12.01
N PHE A 58 5.84 -5.61 10.80
CA PHE A 58 5.62 -4.20 10.48
C PHE A 58 4.48 -4.10 9.46
N SER A 59 3.37 -4.75 9.83
CA SER A 59 2.34 -5.23 8.90
C SER A 59 1.75 -4.14 7.98
N THR A 60 1.30 -4.59 6.82
CA THR A 60 0.52 -3.81 5.86
C THR A 60 -0.91 -4.37 5.79
N LYS A 61 -1.87 -3.57 5.33
CA LYS A 61 -3.27 -4.01 5.19
C LYS A 61 -3.38 -5.21 4.23
N GLY A 62 -3.83 -6.34 4.75
CA GLY A 62 -4.26 -7.54 4.06
C GLY A 62 -4.90 -8.47 5.10
N ASN A 63 -5.74 -9.42 4.69
CA ASN A 63 -6.30 -10.43 5.59
C ASN A 63 -5.62 -11.80 5.45
N GLY A 64 -4.71 -11.96 4.49
CA GLY A 64 -3.84 -13.13 4.35
C GLY A 64 -2.37 -12.77 4.12
N LEU A 65 -1.49 -13.76 4.25
CA LEU A 65 -0.04 -13.64 4.28
C LEU A 65 0.63 -14.93 3.83
N ASP A 66 1.55 -14.83 2.86
CA ASP A 66 2.53 -15.87 2.55
C ASP A 66 3.92 -15.49 3.09
N GLU A 67 4.69 -16.49 3.50
CA GLU A 67 6.00 -16.34 4.14
C GLU A 67 7.02 -17.27 3.50
N HIS A 68 8.08 -16.72 2.89
CA HIS A 68 9.09 -17.48 2.17
C HIS A 68 10.49 -17.25 2.73
N LEU A 69 11.30 -18.31 2.75
CA LEU A 69 12.76 -18.20 2.89
C LEU A 69 13.43 -18.25 1.51
N VAL A 70 14.37 -17.34 1.27
CA VAL A 70 15.13 -17.25 0.02
C VAL A 70 16.62 -17.15 0.33
N GLU A 71 17.43 -18.06 -0.22
CA GLU A 71 18.89 -17.87 -0.28
C GLU A 71 19.21 -16.97 -1.47
N SER A 72 20.10 -15.99 -1.28
CA SER A 72 20.64 -15.20 -2.37
C SER A 72 22.05 -14.71 -2.03
N CYS A 73 23.03 -15.07 -2.87
CA CYS A 73 24.42 -14.62 -2.76
C CYS A 73 25.11 -14.92 -1.42
N GLY A 74 24.71 -15.99 -0.71
CA GLY A 74 25.23 -16.36 0.60
C GLY A 74 24.50 -15.73 1.79
N ASP A 75 23.42 -15.00 1.54
CA ASP A 75 22.53 -14.44 2.57
C ASP A 75 21.19 -15.19 2.60
N ILE A 76 20.54 -15.22 3.76
CA ILE A 76 19.14 -15.68 3.90
C ILE A 76 18.21 -14.47 4.02
N PHE A 77 17.14 -14.48 3.24
CA PHE A 77 16.06 -13.51 3.29
C PHE A 77 14.76 -14.17 3.75
N TYR A 78 14.01 -13.47 4.61
CA TYR A 78 12.63 -13.74 4.96
C TYR A 78 11.75 -12.77 4.18
N VAL A 79 10.86 -13.29 3.33
CA VAL A 79 9.99 -12.48 2.47
C VAL A 79 8.54 -12.74 2.87
N ARG A 80 7.80 -11.67 3.16
CA ARG A 80 6.36 -11.69 3.45
C ARG A 80 5.60 -11.07 2.30
N ILE A 81 4.67 -11.80 1.71
CA ILE A 81 3.73 -11.29 0.70
C ILE A 81 2.38 -11.12 1.39
N LEU A 82 1.88 -9.88 1.41
CA LEU A 82 0.62 -9.53 2.08
C LEU A 82 -0.48 -9.39 1.03
N PHE A 83 -1.66 -9.94 1.30
CA PHE A 83 -2.72 -10.02 0.30
C PHE A 83 -4.14 -9.95 0.86
N TRP A 84 -5.10 -9.72 -0.04
CA TRP A 84 -6.52 -9.95 0.21
C TRP A 84 -6.91 -11.37 -0.19
N GLU A 85 -7.56 -12.08 0.73
CA GLU A 85 -8.18 -13.40 0.54
C GLU A 85 -9.70 -13.33 0.74
N ASN A 86 -10.44 -14.10 -0.05
CA ASN A 86 -11.90 -14.19 0.05
C ASN A 86 -12.33 -15.15 1.19
N LEU A 87 -13.63 -15.49 1.27
CA LEU A 87 -14.15 -16.40 2.30
C LEU A 87 -13.80 -17.89 2.08
N ASP A 88 -13.21 -18.21 0.92
CA ASP A 88 -12.77 -19.54 0.50
C ASP A 88 -11.22 -19.62 0.48
N ASN A 89 -10.54 -18.73 1.22
CA ASN A 89 -9.07 -18.57 1.31
C ASN A 89 -8.38 -18.38 -0.05
N CYS A 90 -9.10 -17.89 -1.07
CA CYS A 90 -8.53 -17.63 -2.38
C CYS A 90 -7.94 -16.22 -2.40
N VAL A 91 -6.63 -16.13 -2.66
CA VAL A 91 -5.89 -14.88 -2.88
C VAL A 91 -6.45 -14.16 -4.12
N PHE A 92 -6.70 -12.85 -4.02
CA PHE A 92 -7.20 -12.07 -5.17
C PHE A 92 -6.49 -10.71 -5.39
N ASP A 93 -5.71 -10.20 -4.44
CA ASP A 93 -4.76 -9.11 -4.71
C ASP A 93 -3.57 -9.11 -3.76
N VAL A 94 -2.40 -8.68 -4.24
CA VAL A 94 -1.24 -8.42 -3.39
C VAL A 94 -1.27 -6.96 -2.95
N THR A 95 -1.16 -6.71 -1.65
CA THR A 95 -1.32 -5.40 -1.02
C THR A 95 -0.02 -4.82 -0.48
N GLY A 96 1.01 -5.65 -0.31
CA GLY A 96 2.31 -5.22 0.20
C GLY A 96 3.35 -6.33 0.24
N ILE A 97 4.58 -5.93 0.55
CA ILE A 97 5.72 -6.83 0.75
C ILE A 97 6.59 -6.34 1.92
N GLU A 98 7.14 -7.29 2.69
CA GLU A 98 8.18 -7.01 3.67
C GLU A 98 9.34 -7.98 3.44
N ILE A 99 10.58 -7.47 3.47
CA ILE A 99 11.78 -8.29 3.30
C ILE A 99 12.72 -8.04 4.47
N TYR A 100 13.26 -9.11 5.03
CA TYR A 100 14.25 -9.07 6.08
C TYR A 100 15.44 -9.92 5.68
N LYS A 101 16.66 -9.45 5.91
CA LYS A 101 17.89 -10.22 5.79
C LYS A 101 18.30 -10.76 7.17
N LEU A 102 18.78 -11.98 7.22
CA LEU A 102 19.34 -12.57 8.45
C LEU A 102 20.75 -12.02 8.71
N ASP A 103 20.97 -11.42 9.87
CA ASP A 103 22.27 -10.95 10.32
C ASP A 103 22.97 -12.01 11.18
N PHE A 104 23.81 -12.83 10.55
CA PHE A 104 24.58 -13.89 11.21
C PHE A 104 25.59 -13.38 12.25
N GLU A 105 26.02 -12.12 12.18
CA GLU A 105 26.96 -11.53 13.16
C GLU A 105 26.22 -11.04 14.41
N LYS A 106 25.00 -10.52 14.23
CA LYS A 106 24.17 -9.93 15.29
C LYS A 106 23.16 -10.94 15.85
N GLU A 107 23.66 -12.00 16.48
CA GLU A 107 22.86 -13.04 17.16
C GLU A 107 21.84 -13.78 16.26
N ASN A 108 21.98 -13.71 14.93
CA ASN A 108 20.97 -14.13 13.94
C ASN A 108 19.67 -13.32 14.01
N ALA A 109 19.77 -12.01 14.24
CA ALA A 109 18.63 -11.11 14.20
C ALA A 109 18.16 -10.84 12.76
N TRP A 110 16.84 -10.72 12.57
CA TRP A 110 16.25 -10.28 11.31
C TRP A 110 16.33 -8.76 11.17
N VAL A 111 16.91 -8.29 10.07
CA VAL A 111 17.06 -6.86 9.74
C VAL A 111 16.23 -6.55 8.50
N ARG A 112 15.23 -5.66 8.62
CA ARG A 112 14.40 -5.24 7.48
C ARG A 112 15.28 -4.59 6.40
N VAL A 113 15.06 -4.93 5.14
CA VAL A 113 15.75 -4.37 3.98
C VAL A 113 14.76 -3.86 2.95
N GLU A 114 15.14 -2.79 2.23
CA GLU A 114 14.32 -2.15 1.19
C GLU A 114 14.83 -2.44 -0.23
N SER A 115 15.82 -3.33 -0.34
CA SER A 115 16.41 -3.74 -1.59
C SER A 115 17.08 -5.12 -1.47
N ILE A 116 17.02 -5.88 -2.55
CA ILE A 116 17.71 -7.17 -2.76
C ILE A 116 18.85 -7.03 -3.79
N GLY A 117 19.19 -5.80 -4.19
CA GLY A 117 20.29 -5.47 -5.09
C GLY A 117 20.06 -5.91 -6.54
N ASP A 118 21.10 -6.49 -7.16
CA ASP A 118 21.06 -7.02 -8.53
C ASP A 118 20.23 -8.32 -8.68
N SER A 119 19.67 -8.81 -7.58
CA SER A 119 18.90 -10.06 -7.52
C SER A 119 17.46 -9.88 -8.00
N ALA A 120 16.85 -10.97 -8.47
CA ALA A 120 15.42 -11.13 -8.62
C ALA A 120 14.97 -12.36 -7.81
N PHE A 121 13.91 -12.21 -7.02
CA PHE A 121 13.31 -13.33 -6.27
C PHE A 121 12.10 -13.87 -7.02
N LEU A 122 11.97 -15.18 -7.09
CA LEU A 122 10.91 -15.92 -7.75
C LEU A 122 10.19 -16.74 -6.68
N LEU A 123 8.94 -16.38 -6.41
CA LEU A 123 8.12 -16.92 -5.32
C LEU A 123 6.84 -17.56 -5.88
N ASP A 124 6.47 -18.69 -5.31
CA ASP A 124 5.20 -19.38 -5.54
C ASP A 124 4.67 -19.92 -4.20
N GLU A 125 3.45 -20.46 -4.20
CA GLU A 125 2.76 -20.97 -3.01
C GLU A 125 3.51 -22.11 -2.27
N TYR A 126 4.60 -22.64 -2.83
CA TYR A 126 5.40 -23.73 -2.25
C TYR A 126 6.83 -23.35 -1.88
N GLY A 127 7.33 -22.18 -2.29
CA GLY A 127 8.71 -21.79 -2.00
C GLY A 127 9.22 -20.54 -2.68
N GLY A 128 10.50 -20.26 -2.45
CA GLY A 128 11.19 -19.10 -3.00
C GLY A 128 12.59 -19.44 -3.52
N GLN A 129 12.94 -18.86 -4.66
CA GLN A 129 14.25 -18.95 -5.30
C GLN A 129 14.78 -17.55 -5.62
N SER A 130 16.11 -17.41 -5.74
CA SER A 130 16.74 -16.19 -6.25
C SER A 130 17.51 -16.45 -7.54
N CYS A 131 17.73 -15.39 -8.31
CA CYS A 131 18.67 -15.42 -9.43
C CYS A 131 19.31 -14.04 -9.65
N CYS A 132 20.45 -14.01 -10.33
CA CYS A 132 20.99 -12.79 -10.91
C CYS A 132 20.00 -12.27 -11.96
N ALA A 133 19.41 -11.09 -11.73
CA ALA A 133 18.35 -10.59 -12.59
C ALA A 133 18.85 -10.35 -14.03
N GLU A 134 20.09 -9.87 -14.18
CA GLU A 134 20.71 -9.62 -15.49
C GLU A 134 20.91 -10.92 -16.30
N ASP A 135 21.37 -12.00 -15.67
CA ASP A 135 21.54 -13.30 -16.33
C ASP A 135 20.20 -13.93 -16.75
N ALA A 136 19.15 -13.68 -15.95
CA ALA A 136 17.78 -14.15 -16.16
C ALA A 136 16.93 -13.24 -17.08
N LEU A 137 17.46 -12.08 -17.51
CA LEU A 137 16.73 -11.03 -18.25
C LEU A 137 15.51 -10.46 -17.48
N LEU A 138 15.59 -10.46 -16.15
CA LEU A 138 14.61 -9.89 -15.24
C LEU A 138 15.03 -8.48 -14.80
N ASN A 139 14.07 -7.70 -14.31
CA ASN A 139 14.40 -6.46 -13.60
C ASN A 139 15.08 -6.77 -12.26
N LYS A 140 16.16 -6.04 -11.97
CA LYS A 140 16.84 -5.99 -10.67
C LYS A 140 15.92 -5.43 -9.60
N ASP A 141 16.16 -5.80 -8.34
CA ASP A 141 15.43 -5.31 -7.17
C ASP A 141 13.91 -5.59 -7.25
N CYS A 142 13.54 -6.75 -7.79
CA CYS A 142 12.16 -7.16 -8.03
C CYS A 142 11.87 -8.56 -7.46
N VAL A 143 10.65 -8.70 -6.92
CA VAL A 143 10.08 -9.97 -6.49
C VAL A 143 8.96 -10.35 -7.45
N TYR A 144 8.99 -11.57 -7.96
CA TYR A 144 8.00 -12.12 -8.88
C TYR A 144 7.25 -13.21 -8.15
N TYR A 145 5.98 -12.98 -7.86
CA TYR A 145 5.12 -13.85 -7.07
C TYR A 145 3.98 -14.38 -7.96
N MET A 146 3.83 -15.70 -8.00
CA MET A 146 2.69 -16.36 -8.64
C MET A 146 1.77 -16.91 -7.57
N PHE A 147 0.46 -16.74 -7.78
CA PHE A 147 -0.56 -17.33 -6.94
C PHE A 147 -1.75 -17.78 -7.77
N SER A 148 -2.28 -18.93 -7.36
CA SER A 148 -3.44 -19.59 -7.96
C SER A 148 -4.69 -19.25 -7.16
N SER A 149 -5.82 -19.13 -7.82
CA SER A 149 -7.12 -19.01 -7.17
C SER A 149 -8.16 -19.77 -7.99
N ARG A 150 -9.24 -20.26 -7.36
CA ARG A 150 -10.29 -21.05 -8.04
C ARG A 150 -10.84 -20.38 -9.32
N TYR A 151 -10.69 -19.07 -9.46
CA TYR A 151 -11.26 -18.28 -10.55
C TYR A 151 -10.22 -17.62 -11.45
N LEU A 152 -8.96 -17.45 -11.02
CA LEU A 152 -7.95 -16.65 -11.73
C LEU A 152 -6.53 -17.09 -11.38
N GLU A 153 -5.70 -17.18 -12.42
CA GLU A 153 -4.25 -17.32 -12.31
C GLU A 153 -3.57 -15.96 -12.43
N ARG A 154 -2.69 -15.63 -11.47
CA ARG A 154 -2.05 -14.31 -11.40
C ARG A 154 -0.55 -14.38 -11.25
N PHE A 155 0.11 -13.54 -12.05
CA PHE A 155 1.51 -13.21 -11.94
C PHE A 155 1.66 -11.76 -11.49
N CYS A 156 2.26 -11.56 -10.31
CA CYS A 156 2.61 -10.26 -9.75
C CYS A 156 4.11 -10.02 -9.83
N LYS A 157 4.51 -8.87 -10.33
CA LYS A 157 5.86 -8.32 -10.22
C LYS A 157 5.84 -7.14 -9.27
N ILE A 158 6.60 -7.24 -8.19
CA ILE A 158 6.73 -6.24 -7.13
C ILE A 158 8.12 -5.61 -7.27
N CYS A 159 8.16 -4.33 -7.63
CA CYS A 159 9.38 -3.55 -7.78
C CYS A 159 9.69 -2.86 -6.44
N LEU A 160 10.75 -3.27 -5.76
CA LEU A 160 11.13 -2.69 -4.46
C LEU A 160 11.66 -1.25 -4.63
N ASN A 161 12.28 -0.95 -5.77
CA ASN A 161 12.91 0.34 -6.05
C ASN A 161 11.93 1.52 -6.14
N ASP A 162 10.76 1.34 -6.76
CA ASP A 162 9.72 2.37 -6.90
C ASP A 162 8.45 2.10 -6.06
N GLN A 163 8.47 1.04 -5.24
CA GLN A 163 7.36 0.57 -4.41
C GLN A 163 6.06 0.27 -5.18
N THR A 164 6.19 -0.35 -6.35
CA THR A 164 5.04 -0.69 -7.20
C THR A 164 4.78 -2.18 -7.32
N ILE A 165 3.51 -2.53 -7.50
CA ILE A 165 3.06 -3.86 -7.90
C ILE A 165 2.47 -3.75 -9.31
N SER A 166 2.84 -4.67 -10.18
CA SER A 166 2.22 -4.86 -11.49
C SER A 166 1.69 -6.28 -11.57
N SER A 167 0.40 -6.43 -11.86
CA SER A 167 -0.27 -7.73 -11.92
C SER A 167 -0.79 -8.01 -13.34
N ASN A 168 -0.52 -9.20 -13.84
CA ASN A 168 -1.05 -9.68 -15.11
C ASN A 168 -1.88 -10.94 -14.86
N LEU A 169 -3.05 -11.00 -15.49
CA LEU A 169 -3.87 -12.20 -15.56
C LEU A 169 -3.22 -13.18 -16.54
N LEU A 170 -3.02 -14.41 -16.09
CA LEU A 170 -2.63 -15.51 -16.98
C LEU A 170 -3.89 -16.10 -17.65
N PRO A 171 -3.77 -16.74 -18.83
CA PRO A 171 -4.91 -17.43 -19.45
C PRO A 171 -5.45 -18.53 -18.52
N GLU A 172 -6.76 -18.74 -18.52
CA GLU A 172 -7.40 -19.83 -17.75
C GLU A 172 -6.75 -21.19 -18.08
N THR A 173 -6.13 -21.80 -17.09
CA THR A 173 -5.63 -23.18 -17.16
C THR A 173 -6.67 -24.14 -16.61
N SER A 174 -7.00 -25.19 -17.36
CA SER A 174 -7.98 -26.21 -16.98
C SER A 174 -7.46 -27.22 -15.93
N ILE A 175 -6.63 -26.78 -14.98
CA ILE A 175 -5.76 -27.64 -14.18
C ILE A 175 -5.69 -27.12 -12.75
N ASP A 176 -6.19 -27.90 -11.78
CA ASP A 176 -6.12 -27.62 -10.33
C ASP A 176 -4.73 -27.88 -9.73
N TYR A 177 -3.64 -27.60 -10.46
CA TYR A 177 -2.26 -27.80 -9.98
C TYR A 177 -1.52 -26.47 -9.90
N GLY A 178 -0.97 -26.20 -8.72
CA GLY A 178 -0.22 -25.00 -8.43
C GLY A 178 1.03 -24.81 -9.29
N PHE A 179 1.47 -23.56 -9.37
CA PHE A 179 2.58 -23.15 -10.22
C PHE A 179 3.91 -23.25 -9.46
N HIS A 180 4.97 -23.63 -10.18
CA HIS A 180 6.32 -23.70 -9.62
C HIS A 180 7.32 -22.97 -10.50
N TRP A 181 8.20 -22.17 -9.89
CA TRP A 181 9.34 -21.61 -10.57
C TRP A 181 10.42 -22.66 -10.85
N ILE A 182 10.76 -22.86 -12.12
CA ILE A 182 11.87 -23.71 -12.53
C ILE A 182 12.96 -22.82 -13.12
N LEU A 183 14.03 -22.58 -12.37
CA LEU A 183 15.24 -21.94 -12.88
C LEU A 183 16.06 -22.95 -13.69
N PRO A 184 16.21 -22.79 -15.02
CA PRO A 184 17.04 -23.68 -15.82
C PRO A 184 18.51 -23.45 -15.48
N MET A 185 19.09 -24.36 -14.70
CA MET A 185 20.52 -24.40 -14.38
C MET A 185 21.37 -24.31 -15.66
N ARG A 186 21.89 -23.11 -15.97
CA ARG A 186 22.90 -22.93 -17.01
C ARG A 186 24.16 -23.65 -16.56
N ARG A 187 24.32 -24.91 -16.99
CA ARG A 187 25.64 -25.55 -16.97
C ARG A 187 26.61 -24.59 -17.67
N PRO A 188 27.78 -24.28 -17.07
CA PRO A 188 28.73 -23.41 -17.73
C PRO A 188 29.11 -24.04 -19.07
N ILE A 189 28.67 -23.41 -20.16
CA ILE A 189 29.20 -23.71 -21.48
C ILE A 189 30.67 -23.33 -21.38
N LEU A 190 31.55 -24.33 -21.36
CA LEU A 190 32.99 -24.16 -21.47
C LEU A 190 33.25 -23.37 -22.75
N LYS A 191 33.44 -22.05 -22.60
CA LYS A 191 33.88 -21.18 -23.68
C LYS A 191 35.27 -21.65 -24.06
N HIS A 192 35.36 -22.44 -25.13
CA HIS A 192 36.64 -22.81 -25.71
C HIS A 192 37.36 -21.51 -26.10
N GLU A 193 38.48 -21.23 -25.44
CA GLU A 193 39.27 -20.04 -25.71
C GLU A 193 39.81 -20.09 -27.14
N LEU A 194 39.29 -19.23 -28.01
CA LEU A 194 39.97 -18.87 -29.26
C LEU A 194 40.90 -17.70 -28.96
N LEU A 195 42.12 -18.06 -28.56
CA LEU A 195 43.26 -17.16 -28.45
C LEU A 195 43.56 -16.49 -29.80
N THR A 196 43.25 -15.19 -29.92
CA THR A 196 43.92 -14.31 -30.89
C THR A 196 44.47 -13.09 -30.18
N SER A 197 45.80 -12.97 -30.17
CA SER A 197 46.55 -11.99 -29.40
C SER A 197 46.70 -10.64 -30.10
N SER A 198 46.64 -9.55 -29.34
CA SER A 198 47.47 -8.37 -29.60
C SER A 198 47.77 -7.59 -28.30
N LYS A 199 49.06 -7.33 -28.06
CA LYS A 199 49.63 -6.49 -26.97
C LYS A 199 49.28 -5.01 -27.26
N THR A 200 49.43 -3.97 -26.44
CA THR A 200 50.38 -3.49 -25.38
C THR A 200 49.70 -2.26 -24.71
N ILE A 201 50.05 -1.66 -23.57
CA ILE A 201 51.15 -1.75 -22.57
C ILE A 201 50.58 -1.31 -21.20
N ALA A 202 51.18 -1.70 -20.07
CA ALA A 202 50.75 -1.25 -18.73
C ALA A 202 51.49 0.02 -18.25
N ARG A 203 50.82 0.86 -17.43
CA ARG A 203 51.44 1.77 -16.44
C ARG A 203 50.43 2.28 -15.39
N ASN A 204 50.57 1.80 -14.16
CA ASN A 204 50.18 2.50 -12.92
C ASN A 204 51.18 3.68 -12.68
N PRO A 205 50.85 4.78 -11.97
CA PRO A 205 50.61 4.71 -10.51
C PRO A 205 49.72 5.77 -9.80
N VAL A 206 49.20 5.35 -8.63
CA VAL A 206 49.18 6.02 -7.30
C VAL A 206 48.86 7.53 -7.15
N CYS A 207 47.95 7.81 -6.21
CA CYS A 207 47.56 9.13 -5.69
C CYS A 207 48.69 10.08 -5.25
N LYS A 208 48.45 11.39 -5.40
CA LYS A 208 48.87 12.42 -4.42
C LYS A 208 47.99 13.68 -4.49
N LYS A 209 47.87 14.37 -3.34
CA LYS A 209 47.12 15.63 -3.16
C LYS A 209 47.80 16.83 -3.83
N GLY A 210 47.03 17.84 -4.20
CA GLY A 210 47.48 19.19 -4.51
C GLY A 210 46.32 20.19 -4.46
N TYR A 211 46.46 21.27 -3.70
CA TYR A 211 45.57 22.43 -3.72
C TYR A 211 46.01 23.37 -4.86
N ASP A 212 45.11 24.10 -5.52
CA ASP A 212 44.79 25.50 -5.16
C ASP A 212 43.98 26.28 -6.23
N LEU A 213 43.19 27.26 -5.72
CA LEU A 213 42.76 28.52 -6.36
C LEU A 213 42.00 28.50 -7.72
N ILE A 214 40.67 28.60 -7.65
CA ILE A 214 39.90 29.50 -8.53
C ILE A 214 39.18 30.54 -7.65
N LYS A 215 39.27 31.81 -8.04
CA LYS A 215 38.83 32.96 -7.24
C LYS A 215 37.30 33.06 -7.20
N GLU A 216 36.77 33.36 -6.02
CA GLU A 216 35.42 33.89 -5.88
C GLU A 216 35.29 35.21 -6.65
N HIS A 217 34.30 35.31 -7.53
CA HIS A 217 33.73 36.61 -7.85
C HIS A 217 32.70 36.93 -6.79
N GLU A 218 32.98 37.97 -5.98
CA GLU A 218 32.03 38.53 -5.03
C GLU A 218 30.77 39.05 -5.75
N ASN A 219 29.75 38.20 -5.89
CA ASN A 219 28.40 38.69 -6.03
C ASN A 219 28.02 39.35 -4.71
N LYS A 220 28.23 40.66 -4.63
CA LYS A 220 27.81 41.51 -3.51
C LYS A 220 26.37 41.13 -3.13
N LYS A 221 26.20 40.61 -1.92
CA LYS A 221 24.90 40.56 -1.26
C LYS A 221 24.40 42.00 -1.12
N VAL A 222 23.60 42.43 -2.09
CA VAL A 222 22.68 43.53 -1.89
C VAL A 222 21.65 43.02 -0.89
N VAL A 223 21.89 43.29 0.40
CA VAL A 223 20.89 43.12 1.46
C VAL A 223 19.85 44.20 1.27
N LEU A 224 18.96 43.98 0.30
CA LEU A 224 17.70 44.70 0.19
C LEU A 224 16.79 44.14 1.29
N SER A 225 16.87 44.75 2.46
CA SER A 225 15.90 44.57 3.55
C SER A 225 14.59 45.26 3.16
N VAL A 226 13.91 44.75 2.14
CA VAL A 226 12.55 45.14 1.78
C VAL A 226 11.61 44.28 2.64
N PRO A 227 10.70 44.88 3.43
CA PRO A 227 9.64 44.14 4.07
C PRO A 227 8.85 43.33 3.03
N SER A 228 8.57 42.06 3.31
CA SER A 228 7.87 41.13 2.40
C SER A 228 6.38 41.47 2.15
N SER A 229 5.98 42.70 2.48
CA SER A 229 4.64 43.28 2.41
C SER A 229 4.45 44.29 1.27
N HIS A 230 5.40 44.43 0.34
CA HIS A 230 5.40 45.49 -0.69
C HIS A 230 5.21 45.03 -2.15
N LEU A 231 5.09 43.73 -2.44
CA LEU A 231 4.67 43.30 -3.77
C LEU A 231 3.13 43.43 -3.87
N PRO A 232 2.57 44.24 -4.80
CA PRO A 232 1.13 44.35 -5.01
C PRO A 232 0.50 42.97 -5.25
N ILE A 233 -0.64 42.71 -4.61
CA ILE A 233 -1.24 41.37 -4.60
C ILE A 233 -1.56 40.87 -6.01
N GLU A 234 -1.89 41.78 -6.92
CA GLU A 234 -2.15 41.54 -8.35
C GLU A 234 -0.92 40.93 -9.04
N MET A 235 0.29 41.39 -8.70
CA MET A 235 1.53 40.80 -9.22
C MET A 235 1.83 39.45 -8.57
N VAL A 236 1.52 39.26 -7.27
CA VAL A 236 1.66 37.95 -6.60
C VAL A 236 0.69 36.93 -7.21
N GLN A 237 -0.54 37.34 -7.55
CA GLN A 237 -1.54 36.51 -8.22
C GLN A 237 -1.08 36.08 -9.61
N LEU A 238 -0.62 37.02 -10.45
CA LEU A 238 -0.07 36.70 -11.78
C LEU A 238 1.14 35.76 -11.72
N ILE A 239 1.98 35.85 -10.68
CA ILE A 239 3.07 34.90 -10.44
C ILE A 239 2.49 33.53 -10.03
N SER A 240 1.55 33.49 -9.09
CA SER A 240 0.93 32.27 -8.58
C SER A 240 0.17 31.47 -9.65
N GLU A 241 -0.36 32.12 -10.70
CA GLU A 241 -0.99 31.48 -11.85
C GLU A 241 0.02 30.80 -12.81
N LYS A 242 1.31 31.10 -12.71
CA LYS A 242 2.38 30.58 -13.58
C LYS A 242 3.36 29.66 -12.87
N LEU A 243 3.24 29.53 -11.54
CA LEU A 243 4.08 28.64 -10.75
C LEU A 243 3.53 27.19 -10.76
N PRO A 244 4.40 26.17 -10.83
CA PRO A 244 4.02 24.79 -10.57
C PRO A 244 3.39 24.65 -9.18
N ILE A 245 2.48 23.68 -9.01
CA ILE A 245 1.73 23.44 -7.75
C ILE A 245 2.63 23.53 -6.51
N LYS A 246 3.78 22.84 -6.54
CA LYS A 246 4.78 22.82 -5.46
C LYS A 246 5.24 24.20 -5.01
N ASP A 247 5.51 25.10 -5.95
CA ASP A 247 6.03 26.44 -5.65
C ASP A 247 4.91 27.42 -5.31
N SER A 248 3.70 27.22 -5.84
CA SER A 248 2.49 27.96 -5.43
C SER A 248 2.09 27.65 -3.98
N VAL A 249 2.20 26.40 -3.52
CA VAL A 249 2.03 26.04 -2.09
C VAL A 249 3.07 26.74 -1.21
N ARG A 250 4.35 26.71 -1.65
CA ARG A 250 5.45 27.37 -0.94
C ARG A 250 5.26 28.88 -0.87
N LEU A 251 4.75 29.50 -1.95
CA LEU A 251 4.45 30.93 -2.01
C LEU A 251 3.39 31.33 -0.97
N GLN A 252 2.33 30.53 -0.82
CA GLN A 252 1.28 30.76 0.19
C GLN A 252 1.81 30.62 1.62
N ALA A 253 2.75 29.69 1.86
CA ALA A 253 3.43 29.53 3.14
C ALA A 253 4.35 30.71 3.53
N VAL A 254 4.67 31.65 2.64
CA VAL A 254 5.55 32.80 2.94
C VAL A 254 4.90 33.80 3.90
N CYS A 255 3.62 34.13 3.73
CA CYS A 255 2.93 35.06 4.63
C CYS A 255 1.41 34.88 4.66
N LYS A 256 0.80 35.24 5.81
CA LYS A 256 -0.66 35.14 6.05
C LYS A 256 -1.52 35.97 5.08
N LEU A 257 -0.95 37.03 4.47
CA LEU A 257 -1.66 37.83 3.47
C LEU A 257 -1.80 37.04 2.16
N TRP A 258 -0.70 36.45 1.68
CA TRP A 258 -0.68 35.68 0.43
C TRP A 258 -1.46 34.37 0.55
N SER A 259 -1.37 33.65 1.69
CA SER A 259 -2.24 32.47 1.96
C SER A 259 -3.72 32.80 1.78
N LYS A 260 -4.17 33.99 2.24
CA LYS A 260 -5.57 34.42 2.19
C LYS A 260 -6.02 35.04 0.87
N GLN A 261 -5.11 35.60 0.08
CA GLN A 261 -5.45 36.41 -1.10
C GLN A 261 -5.05 35.77 -2.44
N LEU A 262 -4.23 34.72 -2.42
CA LEU A 262 -3.93 33.92 -3.62
C LEU A 262 -4.96 32.81 -3.80
N PRO A 263 -5.31 32.45 -5.05
CA PRO A 263 -6.10 31.25 -5.30
C PRO A 263 -5.31 30.02 -4.83
N ASN A 264 -5.92 29.15 -4.02
CA ASN A 264 -5.31 27.87 -3.64
C ASN A 264 -5.02 27.06 -4.94
N PRO A 265 -3.75 26.73 -5.24
CA PRO A 265 -3.33 26.12 -6.51
C PRO A 265 -3.76 24.65 -6.66
N ILE A 266 -4.26 24.06 -5.57
CA ILE A 266 -4.76 22.68 -5.48
C ILE A 266 -6.23 22.66 -5.05
N LYS A 267 -6.93 23.80 -5.12
CA LYS A 267 -8.35 23.88 -4.79
C LYS A 267 -9.14 23.02 -5.77
N GLU A 268 -10.02 22.17 -5.24
CA GLU A 268 -10.91 21.27 -6.00
C GLU A 268 -10.19 20.17 -6.81
N GLU A 269 -8.88 20.00 -6.64
CA GLU A 269 -8.12 18.90 -7.21
C GLU A 269 -8.17 17.65 -6.30
N VAL A 270 -8.10 16.46 -6.90
CA VAL A 270 -7.83 15.20 -6.20
C VAL A 270 -6.44 14.74 -6.60
N LEU A 271 -5.58 14.41 -5.63
CA LEU A 271 -4.21 13.95 -5.85
C LEU A 271 -4.05 12.51 -5.39
N LEU A 272 -3.24 11.73 -6.11
CA LEU A 272 -2.70 10.48 -5.60
C LEU A 272 -1.45 10.80 -4.79
N MET A 273 -1.51 10.61 -3.48
CA MET A 273 -0.33 10.65 -2.60
C MET A 273 0.24 9.24 -2.48
N TYR A 274 1.55 9.07 -2.60
CA TYR A 274 2.21 7.78 -2.39
C TYR A 274 3.56 7.95 -1.69
N GLY A 275 3.84 7.02 -0.78
CA GLY A 275 4.98 7.07 0.13
C GLY A 275 6.26 6.51 -0.50
N PRO A 276 7.38 7.26 -0.52
CA PRO A 276 8.69 6.74 -0.90
C PRO A 276 9.34 5.95 0.24
N LYS A 277 10.53 5.40 -0.05
CA LYS A 277 11.37 4.61 0.88
C LYS A 277 11.66 5.32 2.21
N GLU A 278 11.89 6.63 2.18
CA GLU A 278 12.26 7.40 3.37
C GLU A 278 11.11 8.27 3.90
N CYS A 279 10.88 8.23 5.22
CA CYS A 279 9.79 8.93 5.93
C CYS A 279 9.68 10.46 5.70
N SER A 280 10.73 11.10 5.20
CA SER A 280 10.83 12.57 5.11
C SER A 280 10.31 13.17 3.79
N ILE A 281 9.94 12.32 2.82
CA ILE A 281 9.54 12.74 1.47
C ILE A 281 8.18 12.13 1.14
N CYS A 282 7.35 12.81 0.34
CA CYS A 282 6.10 12.26 -0.20
C CYS A 282 5.92 12.68 -1.66
N GLN A 283 5.50 11.73 -2.50
CA GLN A 283 5.24 11.95 -3.92
C GLN A 283 3.74 12.14 -4.15
N PHE A 284 3.42 13.04 -5.07
CA PHE A 284 2.06 13.42 -5.44
C PHE A 284 1.93 13.40 -6.95
N TYR A 285 0.84 12.80 -7.44
CA TYR A 285 0.45 12.84 -8.85
C TYR A 285 -0.93 13.48 -8.99
N ASN A 286 -1.05 14.42 -9.92
CA ASN A 286 -2.32 15.04 -10.30
C ASN A 286 -2.86 14.36 -11.58
N PRO A 287 -3.95 13.58 -11.50
CA PRO A 287 -4.54 12.88 -12.65
C PRO A 287 -5.24 13.81 -13.64
N HIS A 288 -5.63 15.03 -13.24
CA HIS A 288 -6.24 16.01 -14.14
C HIS A 288 -5.21 16.69 -15.06
N LYS A 289 -4.01 16.95 -14.54
CA LYS A 289 -2.92 17.67 -15.21
C LYS A 289 -1.84 16.75 -15.78
N GLY A 290 -1.77 15.50 -15.32
CA GLY A 290 -0.64 14.59 -15.62
C GLY A 290 0.66 14.99 -14.91
N GLU A 291 0.59 15.87 -13.90
CA GLU A 291 1.78 16.44 -13.24
C GLU A 291 2.17 15.65 -11.99
N GLN A 292 3.47 15.43 -11.80
CA GLN A 292 4.04 14.90 -10.57
C GLN A 292 4.82 15.97 -9.80
N PHE A 293 4.73 15.93 -8.47
CA PHE A 293 5.56 16.74 -7.60
C PHE A 293 5.87 16.06 -6.27
N THR A 294 6.83 16.62 -5.55
CA THR A 294 7.35 16.06 -4.29
C THR A 294 7.33 17.12 -3.21
N LEU A 295 6.78 16.78 -2.05
CA LEU A 295 6.84 17.57 -0.82
C LEU A 295 7.74 16.87 0.20
N ASN A 296 8.44 17.64 1.02
CA ASN A 296 9.22 17.11 2.13
C ASN A 296 8.39 17.27 3.41
N LEU A 297 8.10 16.17 4.08
CA LEU A 297 7.45 16.16 5.38
C LEU A 297 8.49 16.41 6.47
N LYS A 298 8.25 17.40 7.32
CA LYS A 298 9.07 17.68 8.50
C LYS A 298 8.71 16.74 9.66
N LEU A 299 8.82 15.44 9.44
CA LEU A 299 8.72 14.41 10.49
C LEU A 299 10.00 14.33 11.33
N SER A 300 10.49 15.48 11.83
CA SER A 300 11.81 15.65 12.44
C SER A 300 11.98 15.05 13.85
N SER A 301 11.06 14.18 14.28
CA SER A 301 11.00 13.58 15.61
C SER A 301 10.67 12.08 15.57
N PHE A 302 10.82 11.44 14.41
CA PHE A 302 10.32 10.09 14.17
C PHE A 302 11.40 9.23 13.52
N ASP A 303 11.71 8.07 14.13
CA ASP A 303 12.74 7.10 13.67
C ASP A 303 12.54 6.63 12.22
N ASP A 304 13.53 5.96 11.61
CA ASP A 304 13.48 5.41 10.23
C ASP A 304 12.53 4.18 10.06
N ALA A 305 11.45 4.12 10.83
CA ALA A 305 10.43 3.07 10.75
C ALA A 305 9.43 3.30 9.61
N PRO A 306 9.00 2.25 8.89
CA PRO A 306 8.11 2.37 7.72
C PRO A 306 6.81 3.10 8.04
N THR A 307 6.23 3.78 7.06
CA THR A 307 4.99 4.55 7.21
C THR A 307 3.95 4.10 6.18
N HIS A 308 2.81 3.60 6.66
CA HIS A 308 1.70 3.09 5.85
C HIS A 308 0.56 4.10 5.82
N LEU A 309 0.11 4.46 4.61
CA LEU A 309 -1.04 5.34 4.41
C LEU A 309 -2.33 4.54 4.62
N LEU A 310 -3.21 5.01 5.51
CA LEU A 310 -4.39 4.27 5.95
C LEU A 310 -5.72 4.85 5.51
N SER A 311 -5.88 6.17 5.55
CA SER A 311 -7.13 6.88 5.17
C SER A 311 -6.86 8.36 4.88
N SER A 312 -7.79 9.06 4.22
CA SER A 312 -7.75 10.52 4.07
C SER A 312 -9.12 11.18 4.21
N LYS A 313 -9.14 12.43 4.68
CA LYS A 313 -10.32 13.32 4.73
C LYS A 313 -9.87 14.76 5.00
N ASP A 314 -10.58 15.75 4.47
CA ASP A 314 -10.38 17.18 4.74
C ASP A 314 -8.94 17.72 4.55
N GLY A 315 -8.18 17.18 3.59
CA GLY A 315 -6.77 17.53 3.38
C GLY A 315 -5.78 16.89 4.37
N TRP A 316 -6.26 16.02 5.26
CA TRP A 316 -5.45 15.23 6.19
C TRP A 316 -5.37 13.77 5.77
N VAL A 317 -4.30 13.11 6.17
CA VAL A 317 -4.04 11.68 5.98
C VAL A 317 -3.82 11.03 7.34
N LEU A 318 -4.48 9.91 7.58
CA LEU A 318 -4.18 9.01 8.69
C LEU A 318 -3.12 8.01 8.21
N ALA A 319 -2.02 7.92 8.95
CA ALA A 319 -0.94 6.98 8.68
C ALA A 319 -0.57 6.18 9.93
N LEU A 320 -0.05 4.97 9.73
CA LEU A 320 0.56 4.14 10.76
C LEU A 320 2.07 4.11 10.52
N LYS A 321 2.84 4.34 11.58
CA LYS A 321 4.30 4.28 11.55
C LYS A 321 4.81 3.13 12.42
N GLY A 322 5.75 2.37 11.88
CA GLY A 322 6.17 1.08 12.47
C GLY A 322 4.96 0.16 12.58
N SER A 323 4.76 -0.44 13.76
CA SER A 323 3.64 -1.34 14.04
C SER A 323 2.58 -0.79 15.01
N ASP A 324 2.82 0.35 15.66
CA ASP A 324 2.00 0.81 16.80
C ASP A 324 1.62 2.30 16.81
N LEU A 325 2.21 3.13 15.94
CA LEU A 325 2.12 4.58 16.06
C LEU A 325 1.24 5.21 14.98
N LEU A 326 -0.03 5.47 15.31
CA LEU A 326 -0.96 6.20 14.45
C LEU A 326 -0.74 7.72 14.52
N CYS A 327 -0.78 8.39 13.38
CA CYS A 327 -0.75 9.85 13.29
C CYS A 327 -1.68 10.39 12.19
N LEU A 328 -2.32 11.53 12.47
CA LEU A 328 -2.97 12.36 11.45
C LEU A 328 -1.95 13.40 11.01
N LEU A 329 -1.74 13.55 9.70
CA LEU A 329 -0.81 14.52 9.13
C LEU A 329 -1.43 15.29 7.95
N ASN A 330 -1.09 16.57 7.84
CA ASN A 330 -1.41 17.38 6.67
C ASN A 330 -0.12 17.63 5.87
N PRO A 331 0.02 17.03 4.67
CA PRO A 331 1.29 17.09 3.93
C PRO A 331 1.58 18.49 3.35
N PHE A 332 0.59 19.37 3.28
CA PHE A 332 0.74 20.72 2.73
C PHE A 332 1.10 21.76 3.81
N THR A 333 0.52 21.65 5.01
CA THR A 333 0.81 22.55 6.15
C THR A 333 1.96 22.05 7.02
N ASN A 334 2.36 20.78 6.91
CA ASN A 334 3.26 20.08 7.86
C ASN A 334 2.73 20.04 9.30
N GLU A 335 1.42 20.23 9.50
CA GLU A 335 0.79 19.97 10.79
C GLU A 335 0.63 18.46 10.99
N PHE A 336 0.81 18.00 12.23
CA PHE A 336 0.58 16.60 12.60
C PHE A 336 -0.04 16.50 14.00
N GLN A 337 -0.82 15.45 14.22
CA GLN A 337 -1.37 15.04 15.50
C GLN A 337 -1.03 13.56 15.70
N GLN A 338 -0.24 13.27 16.74
CA GLN A 338 0.04 11.90 17.16
C GLN A 338 -1.15 11.36 17.97
N LEU A 339 -1.52 10.10 17.76
CA LEU A 339 -2.54 9.39 18.54
C LEU A 339 -1.85 8.50 19.60
N PRO A 340 -2.60 7.99 20.61
CA PRO A 340 -2.07 6.99 21.53
C PRO A 340 -1.54 5.77 20.76
N ARG A 341 -0.42 5.18 21.21
CA ARG A 341 0.10 3.94 20.63
C ARG A 341 -0.92 2.82 20.80
N LEU A 342 -1.09 2.01 19.76
CA LEU A 342 -2.00 0.88 19.73
C LEU A 342 -1.20 -0.38 19.40
N LYS A 343 -1.34 -1.44 20.20
CA LYS A 343 -0.85 -2.76 19.79
C LYS A 343 -1.87 -3.38 18.82
N ASP A 344 -1.37 -4.17 17.88
CA ASP A 344 -2.18 -5.12 17.10
C ASP A 344 -3.27 -4.48 16.20
N TYR A 345 -3.00 -3.26 15.67
CA TYR A 345 -3.85 -2.53 14.70
C TYR A 345 -4.28 -3.37 13.49
N TYR A 346 -3.49 -4.37 13.14
CA TYR A 346 -3.66 -5.18 11.93
C TYR A 346 -4.88 -6.12 11.94
N SER A 347 -5.60 -6.16 13.06
CA SER A 347 -6.87 -6.89 13.21
C SER A 347 -8.07 -6.19 12.55
N TYR A 348 -7.91 -4.99 11.99
CA TYR A 348 -9.02 -4.12 11.54
C TYR A 348 -9.10 -3.97 10.01
N ASN A 349 -10.26 -4.31 9.44
CA ASN A 349 -10.54 -4.23 8.00
C ASN A 349 -10.50 -2.79 7.45
N GLY A 350 -10.93 -1.82 8.27
CA GLY A 350 -11.01 -0.41 7.86
C GLY A 350 -10.85 0.56 9.03
N ILE A 351 -10.31 1.75 8.74
CA ILE A 351 -10.15 2.85 9.69
C ILE A 351 -10.40 4.19 8.99
N ALA A 352 -11.14 5.09 9.64
CA ALA A 352 -11.44 6.42 9.10
C ALA A 352 -11.49 7.45 10.23
N PHE A 353 -11.66 8.73 9.87
CA PHE A 353 -11.83 9.80 10.84
C PHE A 353 -12.90 10.80 10.40
N SER A 354 -13.55 11.44 11.37
CA SER A 354 -14.77 12.24 11.14
C SER A 354 -14.49 13.60 10.49
N CYS A 355 -13.42 14.28 10.89
CA CYS A 355 -13.02 15.58 10.36
C CYS A 355 -11.56 15.93 10.71
N ALA A 356 -11.02 17.00 10.10
CA ALA A 356 -9.68 17.50 10.40
C ALA A 356 -9.45 17.80 11.91
N PRO A 357 -8.29 17.40 12.50
CA PRO A 357 -7.99 17.52 13.94
C PRO A 357 -7.59 18.93 14.39
N LYS A 358 -8.22 19.99 13.86
CA LYS A 358 -7.87 21.42 14.07
C LYS A 358 -8.30 21.94 15.46
N ASN A 359 -7.88 21.27 16.54
CA ASN A 359 -8.40 21.44 17.91
C ASN A 359 -9.93 21.24 18.02
N SER A 360 -10.50 20.46 17.11
CA SER A 360 -11.90 20.06 17.15
C SER A 360 -12.08 18.88 18.11
N LEU A 361 -12.76 19.09 19.23
CA LEU A 361 -13.19 18.02 20.14
C LEU A 361 -14.14 17.01 19.47
N ASN A 362 -14.66 17.34 18.29
CA ASN A 362 -15.56 16.50 17.49
C ASN A 362 -14.81 15.61 16.49
N CYS A 363 -13.48 15.70 16.40
CA CYS A 363 -12.67 14.78 15.61
C CYS A 363 -12.63 13.42 16.32
N VAL A 364 -13.12 12.39 15.63
CA VAL A 364 -13.18 10.99 16.08
C VAL A 364 -12.49 10.14 15.03
N VAL A 365 -11.63 9.24 15.47
CA VAL A 365 -10.99 8.21 14.64
C VAL A 365 -11.63 6.88 15.01
N PHE A 366 -12.05 6.14 13.99
CA PHE A 366 -12.88 4.93 14.13
C PHE A 366 -12.32 3.83 13.25
N ALA A 367 -11.95 2.70 13.85
CA ALA A 367 -11.59 1.47 13.16
C ALA A 367 -12.66 0.40 13.39
N VAL A 368 -12.86 -0.46 12.38
CA VAL A 368 -13.81 -1.57 12.41
C VAL A 368 -13.14 -2.88 11.97
N ALA A 369 -13.40 -3.92 12.75
CA ALA A 369 -13.03 -5.30 12.49
C ALA A 369 -14.31 -6.16 12.42
N GLY A 370 -14.43 -7.00 11.41
CA GLY A 370 -15.54 -7.92 11.22
C GLY A 370 -15.12 -9.39 11.13
N PRO A 371 -14.33 -9.93 12.09
CA PRO A 371 -13.83 -11.31 12.02
C PRO A 371 -14.95 -12.36 11.98
N TYR A 372 -16.17 -12.02 12.43
CA TYR A 372 -17.31 -12.94 12.49
C TYR A 372 -18.61 -12.29 12.00
N ARG A 373 -19.44 -13.05 11.27
CA ARG A 373 -20.78 -12.60 10.81
C ARG A 373 -21.67 -12.04 11.93
N ARG A 374 -21.49 -12.52 13.17
CA ARG A 374 -22.36 -12.27 14.33
C ARG A 374 -21.84 -11.21 15.30
N SER A 375 -20.60 -10.75 15.17
CA SER A 375 -20.06 -9.71 16.05
C SER A 375 -19.01 -8.87 15.35
N SER A 376 -19.03 -7.58 15.62
CA SER A 376 -18.05 -6.62 15.12
C SER A 376 -17.29 -5.99 16.29
N GLU A 377 -16.03 -5.68 16.04
CA GLU A 377 -15.07 -5.13 17.00
C GLU A 377 -14.58 -3.77 16.49
N PHE A 378 -14.30 -2.85 17.41
CA PHE A 378 -14.10 -1.45 17.08
C PHE A 378 -13.03 -0.80 17.96
N LEU A 379 -12.29 0.14 17.35
CA LEU A 379 -11.47 1.11 18.06
C LEU A 379 -12.02 2.50 17.83
N VAL A 380 -12.18 3.24 18.91
CA VAL A 380 -12.63 4.64 18.89
C VAL A 380 -11.61 5.50 19.60
N TRP A 381 -11.20 6.60 19.00
CA TRP A 381 -10.43 7.65 19.67
C TRP A 381 -11.07 9.00 19.41
N HIS A 382 -11.37 9.73 20.48
CA HIS A 382 -11.82 11.11 20.41
C HIS A 382 -10.63 12.05 20.60
N TYR A 383 -10.61 13.16 19.88
CA TYR A 383 -9.52 14.13 19.94
C TYR A 383 -9.25 14.61 21.37
N GLY A 384 -7.98 14.53 21.77
CA GLY A 384 -7.51 14.90 23.11
C GLY A 384 -7.58 13.79 24.16
N GLN A 385 -8.10 12.60 23.84
CA GLN A 385 -8.06 11.45 24.76
C GLN A 385 -6.69 10.77 24.79
N GLU A 386 -6.27 10.30 25.96
CA GLU A 386 -4.98 9.60 26.15
C GLU A 386 -5.00 8.12 25.74
N LYS A 387 -6.18 7.54 25.50
CA LYS A 387 -6.37 6.11 25.25
C LYS A 387 -7.41 5.85 24.16
N TRP A 388 -7.30 4.69 23.53
CA TRP A 388 -8.32 4.12 22.67
C TRP A 388 -9.46 3.51 23.49
N LEU A 389 -10.66 3.55 22.92
CA LEU A 389 -11.85 2.85 23.40
C LEU A 389 -12.03 1.60 22.55
N GLU A 390 -11.78 0.44 23.15
CA GLU A 390 -12.01 -0.87 22.53
C GLU A 390 -13.45 -1.30 22.79
N MET A 391 -14.16 -1.74 21.75
CA MET A 391 -15.57 -2.11 21.85
C MET A 391 -15.89 -3.35 21.03
N LYS A 392 -16.81 -4.18 21.52
CA LYS A 392 -17.34 -5.36 20.80
C LYS A 392 -18.85 -5.40 20.91
N PHE A 393 -19.52 -5.51 19.77
CA PHE A 393 -20.98 -5.60 19.69
C PHE A 393 -21.41 -6.90 19.02
N GLN A 394 -22.54 -7.45 19.48
CA GLN A 394 -23.27 -8.47 18.72
C GLN A 394 -24.03 -7.79 17.59
N ASN A 395 -23.94 -8.35 16.40
CA ASN A 395 -24.61 -7.84 15.22
C ASN A 395 -26.08 -8.28 15.22
N ASN A 396 -27.00 -7.32 15.16
CA ASN A 396 -28.44 -7.58 15.11
C ASN A 396 -28.89 -8.24 13.79
N PHE A 397 -28.08 -8.15 12.73
CA PHE A 397 -28.20 -8.95 11.50
C PHE A 397 -26.82 -9.45 11.06
N PRO A 398 -26.72 -10.58 10.31
CA PRO A 398 -25.44 -11.05 9.79
C PRO A 398 -24.71 -9.99 8.96
N PHE A 399 -23.49 -9.65 9.35
CA PHE A 399 -22.68 -8.62 8.71
C PHE A 399 -21.22 -9.07 8.60
N HIS A 400 -20.72 -9.04 7.38
CA HIS A 400 -19.31 -9.24 7.05
C HIS A 400 -18.77 -7.89 6.62
N VAL A 401 -17.93 -7.27 7.45
CA VAL A 401 -17.28 -5.99 7.13
C VAL A 401 -16.50 -6.16 5.82
N ALA A 402 -16.64 -5.22 4.89
CA ALA A 402 -15.82 -5.14 3.70
C ALA A 402 -14.43 -4.60 4.03
N ASP A 403 -13.44 -4.97 3.23
CA ASP A 403 -12.05 -4.56 3.38
C ASP A 403 -11.81 -3.15 2.84
N ASN A 404 -12.55 -2.21 3.42
CA ASN A 404 -12.67 -0.81 3.03
C ASN A 404 -12.82 0.07 4.26
N ASN A 405 -12.37 1.31 4.14
CA ASN A 405 -12.55 2.27 5.22
C ASN A 405 -14.02 2.72 5.37
N PRO A 406 -14.48 2.94 6.62
CA PRO A 406 -15.78 3.54 6.89
C PRO A 406 -15.90 4.96 6.32
N VAL A 407 -17.11 5.36 5.95
CA VAL A 407 -17.41 6.73 5.50
C VAL A 407 -18.13 7.48 6.61
N PHE A 408 -17.52 8.57 7.10
CA PHE A 408 -18.21 9.49 8.02
C PHE A 408 -19.17 10.41 7.25
N PHE A 409 -20.46 10.25 7.52
CA PHE A 409 -21.55 10.96 6.85
C PHE A 409 -22.73 11.16 7.82
N ASP A 410 -23.38 12.32 7.77
CA ASP A 410 -24.59 12.63 8.57
C ASP A 410 -24.45 12.37 10.09
N GLY A 411 -23.25 12.60 10.62
CA GLY A 411 -22.91 12.40 12.04
C GLY A 411 -22.47 10.97 12.42
N GLU A 412 -22.52 10.01 11.50
CA GLU A 412 -22.26 8.59 11.78
C GLU A 412 -21.20 7.99 10.83
N PHE A 413 -20.56 6.90 11.25
CA PHE A 413 -19.68 6.11 10.40
C PHE A 413 -20.46 4.97 9.74
N TYR A 414 -20.49 4.95 8.41
CA TYR A 414 -21.09 3.91 7.60
C TYR A 414 -20.02 2.92 7.14
N CYS A 415 -20.18 1.66 7.51
CA CYS A 415 -19.34 0.54 7.10
C CYS A 415 -20.06 -0.25 6.00
N LEU A 416 -19.40 -0.46 4.85
CA LEU A 416 -19.90 -1.37 3.83
C LEU A 416 -19.67 -2.82 4.25
N GLY A 417 -20.62 -3.69 3.98
CA GLY A 417 -20.44 -5.14 4.07
C GLY A 417 -20.07 -5.77 2.73
N ARG A 418 -19.36 -6.89 2.71
CA ARG A 418 -18.96 -7.62 1.48
C ARG A 418 -20.13 -7.99 0.54
N LYS A 419 -21.39 -7.92 1.02
CA LYS A 419 -22.61 -8.14 0.21
C LYS A 419 -23.42 -6.85 -0.09
N GLY A 420 -22.90 -5.67 0.24
CA GLY A 420 -23.57 -4.38 0.05
C GLY A 420 -24.58 -3.98 1.13
N ASN A 421 -24.83 -4.79 2.16
CA ASN A 421 -25.54 -4.31 3.35
C ASN A 421 -24.65 -3.33 4.16
N LEU A 422 -25.25 -2.53 5.04
CA LEU A 422 -24.56 -1.47 5.78
C LEU A 422 -24.60 -1.72 7.29
N GLY A 423 -23.46 -1.47 7.94
CA GLY A 423 -23.35 -1.29 9.38
C GLY A 423 -23.12 0.20 9.69
N VAL A 424 -23.64 0.69 10.82
CA VAL A 424 -23.57 2.09 11.21
C VAL A 424 -23.13 2.21 12.66
N PHE A 425 -22.05 2.96 12.88
CA PHE A 425 -21.55 3.34 14.20
C PHE A 425 -21.83 4.82 14.47
N ASN A 426 -22.46 5.10 15.61
CA ASN A 426 -22.72 6.46 16.08
C ASN A 426 -21.69 6.84 17.16
N PRO A 427 -20.79 7.82 16.90
CA PRO A 427 -19.74 8.18 17.84
C PRO A 427 -20.20 9.11 18.99
N GLU A 428 -21.41 9.67 18.96
CA GLU A 428 -21.90 10.53 20.06
C GLU A 428 -22.33 9.71 21.28
N ASN A 429 -22.90 8.53 21.03
CA ASN A 429 -23.41 7.62 22.06
C ASN A 429 -22.75 6.23 22.04
N ASN A 430 -21.74 6.04 21.18
CA ASN A 430 -21.00 4.79 20.98
C ASN A 430 -21.91 3.59 20.73
N THR A 431 -22.91 3.72 19.84
CA THR A 431 -23.81 2.61 19.46
C THR A 431 -23.49 2.05 18.09
N TRP A 432 -23.63 0.74 17.95
CA TRP A 432 -23.51 0.00 16.68
C TRP A 432 -24.85 -0.60 16.29
N ARG A 433 -25.16 -0.55 14.99
CA ARG A 433 -26.28 -1.28 14.39
C ARG A 433 -25.95 -1.73 12.97
N VAL A 434 -26.27 -2.97 12.64
CA VAL A 434 -26.39 -3.42 11.25
C VAL A 434 -27.79 -3.03 10.78
N LEU A 435 -27.91 -2.45 9.60
CA LEU A 435 -29.22 -2.07 9.08
C LEU A 435 -29.93 -3.30 8.49
N ASP A 436 -31.26 -3.39 8.69
CA ASP A 436 -32.11 -4.36 8.01
C ASP A 436 -32.23 -4.07 6.50
N LYS A 437 -31.99 -2.81 6.14
CA LYS A 437 -31.98 -2.27 4.78
C LYS A 437 -30.83 -1.25 4.58
N PRO A 438 -30.16 -1.19 3.41
CA PRO A 438 -30.52 -1.87 2.18
C PRO A 438 -30.30 -3.37 2.24
N SER A 439 -31.19 -4.10 1.57
CA SER A 439 -30.99 -5.53 1.34
C SER A 439 -29.65 -5.74 0.63
N PRO A 440 -28.93 -6.84 0.95
CA PRO A 440 -27.73 -7.23 0.22
C PRO A 440 -27.94 -7.19 -1.30
N ILE A 441 -26.96 -6.64 -2.02
CA ILE A 441 -26.95 -6.59 -3.49
C ILE A 441 -26.88 -8.02 -4.05
N TYR A 442 -26.28 -8.95 -3.30
CA TYR A 442 -26.14 -10.36 -3.67
C TYR A 442 -26.90 -11.29 -2.74
N SER A 443 -27.58 -12.27 -3.33
CA SER A 443 -28.13 -13.42 -2.61
C SER A 443 -27.03 -14.27 -1.99
N GLU A 444 -27.33 -15.11 -1.00
CA GLU A 444 -26.32 -15.98 -0.36
C GLU A 444 -25.74 -17.05 -1.29
N ALA A 445 -26.36 -17.32 -2.44
CA ALA A 445 -25.98 -18.38 -3.38
C ALA A 445 -25.14 -17.89 -4.58
N ALA A 446 -24.74 -16.61 -4.61
CA ALA A 446 -23.87 -16.10 -5.67
C ALA A 446 -22.42 -16.61 -5.48
N PRO A 447 -21.75 -17.15 -6.52
CA PRO A 447 -20.41 -17.73 -6.40
C PRO A 447 -19.31 -16.69 -6.13
N ASP A 448 -19.52 -15.44 -6.57
CA ASP A 448 -18.52 -14.36 -6.55
C ASP A 448 -18.47 -13.57 -5.23
N ILE A 449 -19.21 -14.00 -4.19
CA ILE A 449 -19.35 -13.20 -2.95
C ILE A 449 -17.99 -13.05 -2.26
N GLY A 450 -17.49 -11.82 -2.24
CA GLY A 450 -16.20 -11.49 -1.63
C GLY A 450 -14.99 -11.72 -2.53
N THR A 451 -15.16 -11.97 -3.83
CA THR A 451 -14.09 -11.82 -4.84
C THR A 451 -14.07 -10.42 -5.47
N GLU A 452 -15.12 -9.62 -5.25
CA GLU A 452 -15.20 -8.24 -5.72
C GLU A 452 -14.49 -7.27 -4.79
N TYR A 453 -13.81 -6.30 -5.39
CA TYR A 453 -13.49 -5.06 -4.71
C TYR A 453 -14.77 -4.25 -4.63
N CYS A 454 -15.17 -3.98 -3.40
CA CYS A 454 -16.22 -3.01 -3.13
C CYS A 454 -15.59 -1.70 -2.67
N TYR A 455 -16.35 -0.60 -2.76
CA TYR A 455 -15.96 0.73 -2.30
C TYR A 455 -17.20 1.45 -1.77
N LEU A 456 -17.04 2.31 -0.78
CA LEU A 456 -18.09 3.21 -0.27
C LEU A 456 -17.55 4.63 -0.23
N LEU A 457 -18.38 5.59 -0.61
CA LEU A 457 -18.04 7.00 -0.62
C LEU A 457 -19.29 7.88 -0.42
N GLU A 458 -19.08 9.11 0.02
CA GLU A 458 -20.09 10.16 0.12
C GLU A 458 -19.90 11.15 -1.03
N CYS A 459 -21.00 11.64 -1.60
CA CYS A 459 -21.01 12.73 -2.56
C CYS A 459 -22.29 13.55 -2.46
N ASN A 460 -22.18 14.85 -2.21
CA ASN A 460 -23.30 15.80 -2.20
C ASN A 460 -24.48 15.41 -1.28
N GLY A 461 -24.20 14.74 -0.17
CA GLY A 461 -25.21 14.26 0.78
C GLY A 461 -25.78 12.88 0.44
N GLU A 462 -25.15 12.13 -0.46
CA GLU A 462 -25.61 10.83 -0.94
C GLU A 462 -24.50 9.77 -0.79
N LEU A 463 -24.87 8.54 -0.43
CA LEU A 463 -23.93 7.42 -0.38
C LEU A 463 -23.92 6.69 -1.74
N ILE A 464 -22.73 6.53 -2.29
CA ILE A 464 -22.46 5.77 -3.51
C ILE A 464 -21.57 4.58 -3.14
N SER A 465 -21.88 3.42 -3.70
CA SER A 465 -21.04 2.23 -3.59
C SER A 465 -20.69 1.69 -4.97
N VAL A 466 -19.47 1.19 -5.11
CA VAL A 466 -18.96 0.62 -6.37
C VAL A 466 -18.51 -0.81 -6.09
N PHE A 467 -18.88 -1.74 -6.95
CA PHE A 467 -18.45 -3.14 -6.92
C PHE A 467 -17.75 -3.49 -8.24
N ARG A 468 -16.58 -4.11 -8.17
CA ARG A 468 -15.69 -4.41 -9.28
C ARG A 468 -15.19 -5.85 -9.17
N ALA A 469 -15.41 -6.66 -10.20
CA ALA A 469 -14.85 -8.00 -10.29
C ALA A 469 -13.32 -7.96 -10.28
N ALA A 470 -12.66 -8.92 -9.63
CA ALA A 470 -11.20 -8.90 -9.56
C ALA A 470 -10.53 -8.99 -10.93
N ASN A 471 -11.09 -9.79 -11.85
CA ASN A 471 -10.65 -9.92 -13.24
C ASN A 471 -10.93 -8.69 -14.13
N MET A 472 -11.62 -7.66 -13.59
CA MET A 472 -11.99 -6.42 -14.28
C MET A 472 -13.12 -6.54 -15.33
N ASP A 473 -13.79 -7.69 -15.44
CA ASP A 473 -14.86 -7.91 -16.44
C ASP A 473 -16.02 -6.92 -16.30
N TYR A 474 -16.31 -6.46 -15.08
CA TYR A 474 -17.37 -5.49 -14.84
C TYR A 474 -17.09 -4.55 -13.67
N VAL A 475 -17.75 -3.39 -13.73
CA VAL A 475 -17.87 -2.44 -12.63
C VAL A 475 -19.35 -2.04 -12.52
N ARG A 476 -19.92 -2.17 -11.33
CA ARG A 476 -21.29 -1.78 -10.99
C ARG A 476 -21.26 -0.62 -10.01
N VAL A 477 -22.00 0.45 -10.30
CA VAL A 477 -22.14 1.62 -9.42
C VAL A 477 -23.56 1.65 -8.90
N PHE A 478 -23.71 1.90 -7.60
CA PHE A 478 -24.99 1.97 -6.91
C PHE A 478 -25.08 3.24 -6.09
N LYS A 479 -26.27 3.85 -6.09
CA LYS A 479 -26.63 4.99 -5.25
C LYS A 479 -27.68 4.55 -4.23
N LEU A 480 -27.51 4.96 -2.97
CA LEU A 480 -28.46 4.64 -1.91
C LEU A 480 -29.66 5.59 -1.96
N ASP A 481 -30.84 5.08 -2.28
CA ASP A 481 -32.09 5.77 -2.03
C ASP A 481 -32.40 5.69 -0.52
N ARG A 482 -32.02 6.73 0.23
CA ARG A 482 -32.27 6.82 1.69
C ARG A 482 -33.76 6.79 2.04
N SER A 483 -34.66 7.19 1.14
CA SER A 483 -36.11 7.19 1.41
C SER A 483 -36.71 5.78 1.41
N LYS A 484 -36.15 4.89 0.57
CA LYS A 484 -36.54 3.47 0.49
C LYS A 484 -35.60 2.55 1.29
N MET A 485 -34.44 3.07 1.68
CA MET A 485 -33.26 2.32 2.11
C MET A 485 -32.96 1.19 1.13
N ALA A 486 -32.68 1.54 -0.13
CA ALA A 486 -32.42 0.56 -1.19
C ALA A 486 -31.33 1.04 -2.14
N TRP A 487 -30.49 0.12 -2.60
CA TRP A 487 -29.54 0.40 -3.67
C TRP A 487 -30.26 0.53 -5.01
N THR A 488 -29.91 1.57 -5.75
CA THR A 488 -30.35 1.81 -7.13
C THR A 488 -29.13 1.79 -8.03
N VAL A 489 -29.19 1.07 -9.15
CA VAL A 489 -28.10 1.06 -10.15
C VAL A 489 -27.94 2.47 -10.73
N LEU A 490 -26.70 2.91 -10.87
CA LEU A 490 -26.35 4.21 -11.41
C LEU A 490 -25.47 4.01 -12.66
N ASP A 491 -26.09 4.04 -13.84
CA ASP A 491 -25.40 3.83 -15.13
C ASP A 491 -24.76 5.10 -15.72
N ASP A 492 -25.06 6.27 -15.14
CA ASP A 492 -24.53 7.58 -15.55
C ASP A 492 -24.17 8.40 -14.31
N LEU A 493 -22.88 8.75 -14.17
CA LEU A 493 -22.34 9.62 -13.11
C LEU A 493 -22.51 11.12 -13.42
N GLY A 494 -23.08 11.45 -14.57
CA GLY A 494 -23.28 12.82 -15.06
C GLY A 494 -21.96 13.56 -15.24
N ASN A 495 -21.74 14.56 -14.39
CA ASN A 495 -20.53 15.38 -14.30
C ASN A 495 -19.62 14.97 -13.13
N LEU A 496 -19.81 13.79 -12.53
CA LEU A 496 -18.93 13.28 -11.48
C LEU A 496 -17.78 12.44 -12.06
N THR A 497 -16.69 12.45 -11.31
CA THR A 497 -15.51 11.60 -11.42
C THR A 497 -15.31 10.92 -10.07
N LEU A 498 -15.10 9.60 -10.07
CA LEU A 498 -14.77 8.85 -8.86
C LEU A 498 -13.27 8.52 -8.86
N PHE A 499 -12.65 8.61 -7.70
CA PHE A 499 -11.29 8.14 -7.43
C PHE A 499 -11.44 7.06 -6.36
N LEU A 500 -11.09 5.82 -6.68
CA LEU A 500 -11.36 4.67 -5.84
C LEU A 500 -10.07 4.04 -5.35
N ASP A 501 -10.02 3.78 -4.05
CA ASP A 501 -9.05 2.97 -3.35
C ASP A 501 -9.67 2.52 -2.02
N TYR A 502 -9.21 1.38 -1.49
CA TYR A 502 -9.73 0.80 -0.24
C TYR A 502 -9.32 1.60 1.02
N ARG A 503 -8.32 2.48 0.90
CA ARG A 503 -7.93 3.45 1.93
C ARG A 503 -8.66 4.78 1.78
N SER A 504 -8.92 5.24 0.56
CA SER A 504 -9.74 6.44 0.36
C SER A 504 -10.43 6.44 -0.99
N SER A 505 -11.76 6.58 -0.96
CA SER A 505 -12.58 6.74 -2.15
C SER A 505 -13.25 8.12 -2.13
N ILE A 506 -13.03 8.90 -3.19
CA ILE A 506 -13.43 10.32 -3.30
C ILE A 506 -14.27 10.50 -4.56
N ALA A 507 -15.44 11.11 -4.44
CA ALA A 507 -16.18 11.65 -5.58
C ALA A 507 -15.94 13.14 -5.73
N LYS A 508 -15.75 13.60 -6.97
CA LYS A 508 -15.61 15.03 -7.28
C LYS A 508 -16.35 15.38 -8.56
N THR A 509 -16.89 16.59 -8.62
CA THR A 509 -17.35 17.19 -9.88
C THR A 509 -16.17 17.36 -10.82
N SER A 510 -16.26 16.83 -12.04
CA SER A 510 -15.19 16.88 -13.03
C SER A 510 -14.86 18.33 -13.42
N PRO A 511 -13.56 18.69 -13.57
CA PRO A 511 -13.18 20.01 -14.05
C PRO A 511 -13.60 20.25 -15.51
N CYS A 512 -13.73 19.19 -16.31
CA CYS A 512 -14.25 19.25 -17.67
C CYS A 512 -14.84 17.90 -18.13
N LYS A 513 -15.58 17.93 -19.25
CA LYS A 513 -16.33 16.77 -19.78
C LYS A 513 -15.49 15.53 -20.08
N SER A 514 -14.18 15.65 -20.30
CA SER A 514 -13.31 14.51 -20.56
C SER A 514 -12.96 13.69 -19.31
N PHE A 515 -13.21 14.23 -18.11
CA PHE A 515 -13.03 13.51 -16.83
C PHE A 515 -14.35 12.96 -16.27
N SER A 516 -15.49 13.42 -16.77
CA SER A 516 -16.82 12.98 -16.36
C SER A 516 -17.12 11.54 -16.75
N ASN A 517 -17.95 10.86 -15.96
CA ASN A 517 -18.31 9.46 -16.17
C ASN A 517 -17.12 8.49 -16.13
N LYS A 518 -16.13 8.79 -15.26
CA LYS A 518 -14.92 7.98 -15.08
C LYS A 518 -14.65 7.64 -13.63
N LEU A 519 -14.09 6.46 -13.45
CA LEU A 519 -13.67 5.88 -12.18
C LEU A 519 -12.16 5.61 -12.29
N TYR A 520 -11.37 6.35 -11.53
CA TYR A 520 -9.90 6.28 -11.51
C TYR A 520 -9.43 5.35 -10.39
N LEU A 521 -8.45 4.51 -10.70
CA LEU A 521 -7.74 3.66 -9.73
C LEU A 521 -6.32 4.20 -9.53
N PRO A 522 -5.62 3.88 -8.42
CA PRO A 522 -4.27 4.38 -8.13
C PRO A 522 -3.18 3.71 -8.99
N ARG A 523 -3.40 3.60 -10.31
CA ARG A 523 -2.51 2.92 -11.26
C ARG A 523 -1.90 3.90 -12.25
N LEU A 524 -0.59 3.76 -12.40
CA LEU A 524 0.30 4.53 -13.27
C LEU A 524 0.84 3.62 -14.40
N ARG A 525 1.24 4.22 -15.51
CA ARG A 525 1.78 3.49 -16.68
C ARG A 525 3.30 3.35 -16.62
N ASP A 526 3.79 2.15 -16.95
CA ASP A 526 5.19 1.67 -16.82
C ASP A 526 6.32 2.64 -17.22
N GLU A 527 6.14 3.44 -18.28
CA GLU A 527 7.23 4.17 -18.94
C GLU A 527 7.17 5.70 -18.83
N THR A 528 6.00 6.29 -18.60
CA THR A 528 5.82 7.74 -18.66
C THR A 528 5.26 8.40 -17.41
N ASN A 529 4.68 7.65 -16.47
CA ASN A 529 3.96 8.22 -15.30
C ASN A 529 2.81 9.21 -15.63
N GLU A 530 2.49 9.44 -16.91
CA GLU A 530 1.63 10.54 -17.35
C GLU A 530 0.14 10.16 -17.46
N ALA A 531 -0.18 8.87 -17.65
CA ALA A 531 -1.56 8.39 -17.84
C ALA A 531 -2.07 7.63 -16.62
N THR A 532 -3.17 8.12 -16.04
CA THR A 532 -3.91 7.41 -14.98
C THR A 532 -4.85 6.38 -15.60
N PHE A 533 -4.91 5.18 -15.03
CA PHE A 533 -5.93 4.20 -15.39
C PHE A 533 -7.33 4.66 -14.96
N TYR A 534 -8.29 4.57 -15.89
CA TYR A 534 -9.70 4.78 -15.56
C TYR A 534 -10.62 3.78 -16.28
N TYR A 535 -11.73 3.45 -15.63
CA TYR A 535 -12.90 2.85 -16.26
C TYR A 535 -13.89 3.97 -16.63
N CYS A 536 -14.34 4.02 -17.89
CA CYS A 536 -15.43 4.91 -18.28
C CYS A 536 -16.77 4.17 -18.18
N LEU A 537 -17.60 4.58 -17.23
CA LEU A 537 -18.89 3.94 -16.95
C LEU A 537 -19.81 3.94 -18.17
N LYS A 538 -19.82 5.06 -18.91
CA LYS A 538 -20.70 5.27 -20.06
C LYS A 538 -20.40 4.39 -21.27
N SER A 539 -19.12 4.05 -21.50
CA SER A 539 -18.71 3.15 -22.58
C SER A 539 -18.38 1.74 -22.11
N GLN A 540 -18.36 1.51 -20.80
CA GLN A 540 -18.00 0.24 -20.15
C GLN A 540 -16.64 -0.31 -20.59
N VAL A 541 -15.64 0.58 -20.69
CA VAL A 541 -14.26 0.21 -21.06
C VAL A 541 -13.24 0.82 -20.12
N HIS A 542 -12.14 0.08 -19.93
CA HIS A 542 -10.93 0.54 -19.26
C HIS A 542 -10.05 1.35 -20.22
N ASN A 543 -9.19 2.23 -19.69
CA ASN A 543 -8.21 2.95 -20.47
C ASN A 543 -6.98 3.32 -19.61
N PRO A 544 -5.75 2.93 -20.00
CA PRO A 544 -5.45 1.96 -21.06
C PRO A 544 -5.98 0.55 -20.72
N ASP A 545 -5.75 -0.44 -21.58
CA ASP A 545 -5.98 -1.85 -21.22
C ASP A 545 -5.20 -2.22 -19.95
N PHE A 546 -5.71 -3.20 -19.20
CA PHE A 546 -5.24 -3.52 -17.84
C PHE A 546 -3.78 -4.01 -17.74
N GLN A 547 -3.20 -4.48 -18.85
CA GLN A 547 -1.82 -4.99 -18.91
C GLN A 547 -0.79 -3.86 -18.76
N SER A 548 0.37 -4.15 -18.17
CA SER A 548 1.48 -3.18 -18.02
C SER A 548 1.12 -1.91 -17.23
N LEU A 549 0.42 -2.11 -16.11
CA LEU A 549 0.10 -1.07 -15.12
C LEU A 549 0.84 -1.33 -13.80
N ARG A 550 1.32 -0.25 -13.18
CA ARG A 550 1.92 -0.24 -11.84
C ARG A 550 0.99 0.44 -10.85
N GLU A 551 0.78 -0.20 -9.71
CA GLU A 551 0.04 0.32 -8.55
C GLU A 551 1.05 0.56 -7.42
N PRO A 552 1.24 1.79 -6.93
CA PRO A 552 2.08 2.02 -5.75
C PRO A 552 1.40 1.37 -4.54
N TYR A 553 2.03 0.36 -3.92
CA TYR A 553 1.37 -0.43 -2.88
C TYR A 553 1.10 0.37 -1.59
N ASN A 554 1.68 1.58 -1.46
CA ASN A 554 1.51 2.50 -0.34
C ASN A 554 1.03 3.87 -0.81
N CYS A 555 -0.22 3.94 -1.29
CA CYS A 555 -0.86 5.16 -1.79
C CYS A 555 -2.13 5.54 -1.02
N VAL A 556 -2.63 6.76 -1.21
CA VAL A 556 -3.98 7.18 -0.83
C VAL A 556 -4.44 8.33 -1.74
N TRP A 557 -5.71 8.32 -2.16
CA TRP A 557 -6.33 9.50 -2.77
C TRP A 557 -6.53 10.60 -1.73
N LEU A 558 -6.28 11.86 -2.09
CA LEU A 558 -6.37 13.00 -1.17
C LEU A 558 -6.97 14.23 -1.87
N GLU A 559 -7.99 14.84 -1.27
CA GLU A 559 -8.45 16.19 -1.65
C GLU A 559 -7.75 17.24 -0.76
N PRO A 560 -6.89 18.12 -1.30
CA PRO A 560 -6.16 19.10 -0.50
C PRO A 560 -7.01 20.28 -0.04
N GLN A 561 -6.94 20.59 1.26
CA GLN A 561 -7.56 21.79 1.85
C GLN A 561 -6.49 22.73 2.43
N LEU A 562 -6.08 23.71 1.64
CA LEU A 562 -5.31 24.89 2.10
C LEU A 562 -6.28 26.00 2.55
N GLN A 563 -5.89 26.75 3.61
CA GLN A 563 -6.68 27.79 4.27
C GLN A 563 -6.18 29.22 4.04
#